data_AF-A0A1E5S0C9-F1
#
_entry.id   AF-A0A1E5S0C9-F1
#
_cell.length_a   1.000
_cell.length_b   1.000
_cell.length_c   1.000
_cell.angle_alpha   90.00
_cell.angle_beta   90.00
_cell.angle_gamma   90.00
#
_symmetry.space_group_name_H-M   'P 1'
#
loop_
_entity.id
_entity.type
_entity.pdbx_description
1 polymer ?
#
loop_
_entity_poly.entity_id
_entity_poly.type
_entity_poly.pdbx_seq_one_letter_code
_entity_poly.pdbx_strand_id
1 'polypeptide(L)'
;MFMLRNPLLASLRSSYKPNTITNRLFSINKNLLQTPAKGQEILLKQRANRPISPHLTIYQPQITWYLSSVHRVSGVLLGAIFFGVSIAYGINKIYDFGLNDDSLVEFYKTNVPTWLDYTGKASVAYLFTFHFANGIRHLVWDKGSGFTIKGIYKGGYSVLAVCAVAGSYLFSKAF
;
A
#
# COMPACT_ATOMS: atom_id res chain seq x y z
N MET A 1 -83.39 -28.05 23.68
CA MET A 1 -83.00 -26.90 24.53
C MET A 1 -81.99 -26.08 23.75
N PHE A 2 -82.44 -24.94 23.23
CA PHE A 2 -81.75 -24.05 22.29
C PHE A 2 -80.54 -23.35 22.96
N MET A 3 -79.31 -23.57 22.48
CA MET A 3 -78.21 -22.61 22.66
C MET A 3 -78.11 -21.75 21.40
N LEU A 4 -78.62 -20.53 21.51
CA LEU A 4 -78.59 -19.51 20.46
C LEU A 4 -77.14 -19.19 20.09
N ARG A 5 -76.74 -19.47 18.85
CA ARG A 5 -75.53 -18.88 18.25
C ARG A 5 -75.76 -17.38 18.15
N ASN A 6 -75.14 -16.60 19.04
CA ASN A 6 -75.26 -15.14 19.02
C ASN A 6 -74.63 -14.59 17.73
N PRO A 7 -75.42 -14.05 16.77
CA PRO A 7 -74.90 -13.58 15.49
C PRO A 7 -74.01 -12.33 15.65
N LEU A 8 -74.14 -11.63 16.79
CA LEU A 8 -73.33 -10.46 17.14
C LEU A 8 -71.85 -10.80 17.37
N LEU A 9 -71.53 -11.99 17.85
CA LEU A 9 -70.12 -12.39 18.06
C LEU A 9 -69.44 -12.82 16.75
N ALA A 10 -70.22 -13.31 15.77
CA ALA A 10 -69.71 -13.66 14.44
C ALA A 10 -69.40 -12.40 13.60
N SER A 11 -70.20 -11.34 13.72
CA SER A 11 -69.98 -10.08 13.01
C SER A 11 -68.77 -9.29 13.56
N LEU A 12 -68.49 -9.40 14.86
CA LEU A 12 -67.33 -8.75 15.49
C LEU A 12 -65.98 -9.35 15.05
N ARG A 13 -65.91 -10.65 14.71
CA ARG A 13 -64.70 -11.26 14.13
C ARG A 13 -64.48 -10.89 12.67
N SER A 14 -65.56 -10.69 11.90
CA SER A 14 -65.47 -10.35 10.48
C SER A 14 -65.05 -8.89 10.23
N SER A 15 -65.19 -8.02 11.23
CA SER A 15 -64.88 -6.58 11.13
C SER A 15 -63.50 -6.19 11.67
N TYR A 16 -62.66 -7.17 12.04
CA TYR A 16 -61.26 -6.89 12.37
C TYR A 16 -60.43 -6.80 11.09
N LYS A 17 -60.43 -5.62 10.46
CA LYS A 17 -59.41 -5.28 9.47
C LYS A 17 -58.15 -4.90 10.24
N PRO A 18 -57.04 -5.65 10.14
CA PRO A 18 -55.79 -5.22 10.76
C PRO A 18 -55.45 -3.85 10.20
N ASN A 19 -55.40 -2.85 11.06
CA ASN A 19 -55.09 -1.48 10.65
C ASN A 19 -53.76 -1.46 9.90
N THR A 20 -53.64 -0.63 8.87
CA THR A 20 -52.38 -0.42 8.13
C THR A 20 -51.20 -0.06 9.04
N ILE A 21 -51.48 0.43 10.26
CA ILE A 21 -50.54 0.70 11.34
C ILE A 21 -49.97 -0.60 11.96
N THR A 22 -50.79 -1.63 12.22
CA THR A 22 -50.29 -2.90 12.78
C THR A 22 -49.46 -3.67 11.76
N ASN A 23 -49.82 -3.60 10.47
CA ASN A 23 -48.98 -4.11 9.37
C ASN A 23 -47.68 -3.32 9.20
N ARG A 24 -47.69 -2.00 9.46
CA ARG A 24 -46.47 -1.16 9.46
C ARG A 24 -45.54 -1.50 10.60
N LEU A 25 -46.06 -1.68 11.82
CA LEU A 25 -45.27 -2.08 12.98
C LEU A 25 -44.65 -3.47 12.82
N PHE A 26 -45.38 -4.42 12.21
CA PHE A 26 -44.83 -5.75 11.85
C PHE A 26 -43.82 -5.70 10.69
N SER A 27 -43.99 -4.79 9.73
CA SER A 27 -43.06 -4.57 8.61
C SER A 27 -41.72 -3.98 9.08
N ILE A 28 -41.77 -3.05 10.05
CA ILE A 28 -40.58 -2.47 10.68
C ILE A 28 -39.74 -3.57 11.37
N ASN A 29 -40.38 -4.55 12.00
CA ASN A 29 -39.69 -5.64 12.71
C ASN A 29 -39.01 -6.68 11.80
N LYS A 30 -39.45 -6.86 10.55
CA LYS A 30 -38.77 -7.75 9.59
C LYS A 30 -37.44 -7.19 9.07
N ASN A 31 -37.30 -5.86 9.02
CA ASN A 31 -36.02 -5.22 8.67
C ASN A 31 -35.03 -5.19 9.84
N LEU A 32 -35.50 -5.34 11.07
CA LEU A 32 -34.66 -5.43 12.28
C LEU A 32 -34.05 -6.83 12.48
N LEU A 33 -34.59 -7.86 11.81
CA LEU A 33 -34.03 -9.21 11.73
C LEU A 33 -33.11 -9.37 10.51
N GLN A 34 -32.34 -8.33 10.16
CA GLN A 34 -31.23 -8.51 9.24
C GLN A 34 -30.18 -9.37 9.93
N THR A 35 -29.92 -10.56 9.39
CA THR A 35 -28.74 -11.33 9.77
C THR A 35 -27.51 -10.41 9.69
N PRO A 36 -26.52 -10.55 10.57
CA PRO A 36 -25.35 -9.67 10.58
C PRO A 36 -24.69 -9.55 9.19
N ALA A 37 -24.76 -10.61 8.38
CA ALA A 37 -24.32 -10.64 7.00
C ALA A 37 -25.07 -9.65 6.08
N LYS A 38 -26.40 -9.53 6.21
CA LYS A 38 -27.21 -8.61 5.40
C LYS A 38 -26.99 -7.15 5.78
N GLY A 39 -26.78 -6.88 7.07
CA GLY A 39 -26.34 -5.57 7.55
C GLY A 39 -24.97 -5.17 6.99
N GLN A 40 -24.00 -6.10 6.98
CA GLN A 40 -22.69 -5.88 6.38
C GLN A 40 -22.77 -5.57 4.88
N GLU A 41 -23.61 -6.30 4.12
CA GLU A 41 -23.81 -6.05 2.69
C GLU A 41 -24.31 -4.61 2.42
N ILE A 42 -25.26 -4.14 3.22
CA ILE A 42 -25.80 -2.78 3.12
C ILE A 42 -24.71 -1.75 3.43
N LEU A 43 -23.93 -1.97 4.51
CA LEU A 43 -22.83 -1.07 4.87
C LEU A 43 -21.73 -1.04 3.80
N LEU A 44 -21.43 -2.16 3.14
CA LEU A 44 -20.48 -2.22 2.03
C LEU A 44 -20.99 -1.43 0.81
N LYS A 45 -22.26 -1.59 0.43
CA LYS A 45 -22.89 -0.79 -0.63
C LYS A 45 -22.86 0.70 -0.33
N GLN A 46 -23.10 1.08 0.93
CA GLN A 46 -23.02 2.47 1.35
C GLN A 46 -21.58 3.01 1.32
N ARG A 47 -20.57 2.22 1.71
CA ARG A 47 -19.15 2.63 1.64
C ARG A 47 -18.67 2.79 0.20
N ALA A 48 -19.15 1.96 -0.72
CA ALA A 48 -18.79 2.06 -2.14
C ALA A 48 -19.24 3.39 -2.77
N ASN A 49 -20.35 3.97 -2.29
CA ASN A 49 -20.88 5.24 -2.78
C ASN A 49 -20.27 6.48 -2.10
N ARG A 50 -19.43 6.30 -1.06
CA ARG A 50 -18.80 7.43 -0.37
C ARG A 50 -17.51 7.82 -1.10
N PRO A 51 -17.34 9.10 -1.47
CA PRO A 51 -16.10 9.54 -2.08
C PRO A 51 -14.96 9.44 -1.06
N ILE A 52 -13.76 9.10 -1.56
CA ILE A 52 -12.53 9.14 -0.78
C ILE A 52 -12.04 10.59 -0.77
N SER A 53 -11.77 11.15 0.41
CA SER A 53 -11.22 12.50 0.50
C SER A 53 -9.84 12.55 -0.19
N PRO A 54 -9.51 13.64 -0.90
CA PRO A 54 -8.17 13.81 -1.45
C PRO A 54 -7.13 13.76 -0.32
N HIS A 55 -6.01 13.08 -0.57
CA HIS A 55 -4.95 12.85 0.41
C HIS A 55 -3.59 13.31 -0.12
N LEU A 56 -2.85 12.44 -0.82
CA LEU A 56 -1.55 12.76 -1.42
C LEU A 56 -1.55 13.95 -2.37
N THR A 57 -2.67 14.23 -3.04
CA THR A 57 -2.80 15.33 -4.00
C THR A 57 -2.91 16.71 -3.34
N ILE A 58 -3.36 16.77 -2.09
CA ILE A 58 -3.57 18.04 -1.36
C ILE A 58 -2.65 18.19 -0.13
N TYR A 59 -1.97 17.11 0.28
CA TYR A 59 -1.13 17.13 1.47
C TYR A 59 0.15 17.94 1.23
N GLN A 60 0.57 18.72 2.21
CA GLN A 60 1.76 19.54 2.10
C GLN A 60 3.02 18.66 1.92
N PRO A 61 3.87 18.95 0.91
CA PRO A 61 5.19 18.36 0.77
C PRO A 61 6.04 18.48 2.04
N GLN A 62 6.44 17.35 2.63
CA GLN A 62 7.30 17.30 3.82
C GLN A 62 8.41 16.26 3.63
N ILE A 63 9.63 16.59 4.06
CA ILE A 63 10.80 15.71 3.95
C ILE A 63 10.58 14.33 4.60
N THR A 64 9.71 14.24 5.61
CA THR A 64 9.39 13.03 6.36
C THR A 64 8.79 11.94 5.47
N TRP A 65 7.69 12.24 4.76
CA TRP A 65 7.01 11.26 3.93
C TRP A 65 7.71 11.06 2.58
N TYR A 66 8.39 12.07 2.04
CA TYR A 66 9.23 11.88 0.83
C TYR A 66 10.37 10.90 1.09
N LEU A 67 11.17 11.08 2.15
CA LEU A 67 12.26 10.15 2.46
C LEU A 67 11.74 8.74 2.72
N SER A 68 10.59 8.60 3.38
CA SER A 68 9.93 7.30 3.56
C SER A 68 9.56 6.64 2.23
N SER A 69 8.92 7.38 1.32
CA SER A 69 8.57 6.88 -0.02
C SER A 69 9.80 6.50 -0.83
N VAL A 70 10.84 7.35 -0.84
CA VAL A 70 12.10 7.05 -1.55
C VAL A 70 12.81 5.85 -0.94
N HIS A 71 12.72 5.63 0.38
CA HIS A 71 13.30 4.44 1.02
C HIS A 71 12.64 3.15 0.56
N ARG A 72 11.30 3.16 0.40
CA ARG A 72 10.56 2.03 -0.17
C ARG A 72 10.94 1.79 -1.63
N VAL A 73 10.91 2.83 -2.46
CA VAL A 73 11.22 2.73 -3.89
C VAL A 73 12.66 2.26 -4.11
N SER A 74 13.64 2.85 -3.42
CA SER A 74 15.04 2.42 -3.48
C SER A 74 15.21 0.97 -3.04
N GLY A 75 14.53 0.53 -1.99
CA GLY A 75 14.59 -0.86 -1.52
C GLY A 75 14.04 -1.85 -2.54
N VAL A 76 12.89 -1.54 -3.16
CA VAL A 76 12.30 -2.36 -4.22
C VAL A 76 13.23 -2.43 -5.44
N LEU A 77 13.77 -1.29 -5.89
CA LEU A 77 14.65 -1.24 -7.06
C LEU A 77 15.95 -2.01 -6.82
N LEU A 78 16.64 -1.76 -5.71
CA LEU A 78 17.90 -2.44 -5.37
C LEU A 78 17.67 -3.95 -5.16
N GLY A 79 16.58 -4.32 -4.47
CA GLY A 79 16.20 -5.72 -4.28
C GLY A 79 15.87 -6.41 -5.60
N ALA A 80 15.08 -5.78 -6.47
CA ALA A 80 14.73 -6.32 -7.77
C ALA A 80 15.97 -6.52 -8.66
N ILE A 81 16.92 -5.57 -8.66
CA ILE A 81 18.20 -5.71 -9.38
C ILE A 81 18.99 -6.89 -8.80
N PHE A 82 19.18 -6.94 -7.48
CA PHE A 82 19.94 -8.00 -6.82
C PHE A 82 19.37 -9.40 -7.08
N PHE A 83 18.07 -9.58 -6.84
CA PHE A 83 17.40 -10.86 -7.08
C PHE A 83 17.32 -11.19 -8.56
N GLY A 84 17.06 -10.21 -9.43
CA GLY A 84 17.02 -10.41 -10.87
C GLY A 84 18.35 -10.94 -11.42
N VAL A 85 19.47 -10.32 -11.04
CA VAL A 85 20.81 -10.79 -11.40
C VAL A 85 21.07 -12.18 -10.82
N SER A 86 20.79 -12.39 -9.53
CA SER A 86 21.03 -13.67 -8.86
C SER A 86 20.25 -14.83 -9.50
N ILE A 87 18.98 -14.60 -9.83
CA ILE A 87 18.13 -15.59 -10.50
C ILE A 87 18.60 -15.83 -11.93
N ALA A 88 18.95 -14.78 -12.68
CA ALA A 88 19.44 -14.91 -14.05
C ALA A 88 20.71 -15.78 -14.14
N TYR A 89 21.70 -15.52 -13.27
CA TYR A 89 22.92 -16.33 -13.21
C TYR A 89 22.66 -17.75 -12.69
N GLY A 90 21.76 -17.92 -11.72
CA GLY A 90 21.36 -19.23 -11.22
C GLY A 90 20.70 -20.10 -12.30
N ILE A 91 19.79 -19.52 -13.08
CA ILE A 91 19.11 -20.18 -14.21
C ILE A 91 20.12 -20.50 -15.32
N ASN A 92 21.00 -19.56 -15.68
CA ASN A 92 22.05 -19.80 -16.66
C ASN A 92 22.93 -20.99 -16.30
N LYS A 93 23.26 -21.16 -15.00
CA LYS A 93 24.08 -22.29 -14.56
C LYS A 93 23.39 -23.65 -14.73
N ILE A 94 22.06 -23.71 -14.70
CA ILE A 94 21.29 -24.95 -14.82
C ILE A 94 21.06 -25.31 -16.29
N TYR A 95 20.70 -24.33 -17.11
CA TYR A 95 20.24 -24.54 -18.48
C TYR A 95 21.27 -24.18 -19.55
N ASP A 96 22.42 -23.66 -19.15
CA ASP A 96 23.53 -23.26 -20.02
C ASP A 96 23.10 -22.36 -21.19
N PHE A 97 22.47 -21.23 -20.85
CA PHE A 97 22.01 -20.24 -21.82
C PHE A 97 23.16 -19.47 -22.50
N GLY A 98 24.42 -19.80 -22.20
CA GLY A 98 25.59 -19.15 -22.78
C GLY A 98 25.80 -17.71 -22.29
N LEU A 99 25.22 -17.31 -21.15
CA LEU A 99 25.58 -16.05 -20.51
C LEU A 99 26.97 -16.22 -19.89
N ASN A 100 27.98 -15.76 -20.61
CA ASN A 100 29.37 -15.71 -20.18
C ASN A 100 29.73 -14.27 -19.82
N ASP A 101 30.65 -14.09 -18.86
CA ASP A 101 31.07 -12.77 -18.44
C ASP A 101 31.66 -11.96 -19.62
N ASP A 102 32.43 -12.63 -20.49
CA ASP A 102 33.04 -12.02 -21.67
C ASP A 102 32.00 -11.48 -22.65
N SER A 103 30.94 -12.24 -22.93
CA SER A 103 29.89 -11.82 -23.87
C SER A 103 29.03 -10.68 -23.29
N LEU A 104 28.82 -10.65 -21.98
CA LEU A 104 28.14 -9.54 -21.30
C LEU A 104 28.98 -8.27 -21.32
N VAL A 105 30.30 -8.37 -21.09
CA VAL A 105 31.22 -7.21 -21.15
C VAL A 105 31.31 -6.66 -22.57
N GLU A 106 31.38 -7.53 -23.58
CA GLU A 106 31.38 -7.12 -24.99
C GLU A 106 30.07 -6.43 -25.36
N PHE A 107 28.93 -7.02 -24.98
CA PHE A 107 27.61 -6.42 -25.18
C PHE A 107 27.54 -5.03 -24.52
N TYR A 108 27.99 -4.92 -23.27
CA TYR A 108 28.00 -3.67 -22.52
C TYR A 108 28.80 -2.58 -23.24
N LYS A 109 30.05 -2.88 -23.61
CA LYS A 109 30.94 -1.92 -24.27
C LYS A 109 30.44 -1.48 -25.65
N THR A 110 29.74 -2.37 -26.36
CA THR A 110 29.30 -2.13 -27.74
C THR A 110 27.95 -1.42 -27.80
N ASN A 111 27.02 -1.76 -26.91
CA ASN A 111 25.62 -1.35 -27.03
C ASN A 111 25.18 -0.28 -26.00
N VAL A 112 25.94 -0.08 -24.91
CA VAL A 112 25.56 0.89 -23.88
C VAL A 112 26.16 2.27 -24.22
N PRO A 113 25.33 3.27 -24.51
CA PRO A 113 25.83 4.61 -24.78
C PRO A 113 26.35 5.25 -23.49
N THR A 114 27.32 6.16 -23.62
CA THR A 114 28.02 6.82 -22.50
C THR A 114 27.06 7.45 -21.48
N TRP A 115 25.98 8.11 -21.92
CA TRP A 115 25.03 8.74 -21.00
C TRP A 115 24.29 7.70 -20.12
N LEU A 116 24.03 6.50 -20.66
CA LEU A 116 23.37 5.42 -19.93
C LEU A 116 24.33 4.76 -18.94
N ASP A 117 25.61 4.62 -19.31
CA ASP A 117 26.69 4.19 -18.39
C ASP A 117 26.77 5.11 -17.17
N TYR A 118 26.87 6.43 -17.39
CA TYR A 118 26.93 7.41 -16.31
C TYR A 118 25.67 7.39 -15.43
N THR A 119 24.48 7.43 -16.04
CA THR A 119 23.22 7.47 -15.28
C THR A 119 22.95 6.16 -14.54
N GLY A 120 23.28 5.00 -15.11
CA GLY A 120 23.17 3.71 -14.46
C GLY A 120 24.06 3.61 -13.22
N LYS A 121 25.36 3.92 -13.37
CA LYS A 121 26.33 3.94 -12.26
C LYS A 121 25.93 4.92 -11.16
N ALA A 122 25.53 6.14 -11.54
CA ALA A 122 25.05 7.13 -10.59
C ALA A 122 23.80 6.63 -9.85
N SER A 123 22.81 6.12 -10.57
CA SER A 123 21.55 5.65 -9.97
C SER A 123 21.80 4.59 -8.92
N VAL A 124 22.61 3.58 -9.21
CA VAL A 124 22.94 2.52 -8.25
C VAL A 124 23.70 3.09 -7.04
N ALA A 125 24.71 3.93 -7.26
CA ALA A 125 25.50 4.53 -6.18
C ALA A 125 24.67 5.39 -5.23
N TYR A 126 23.83 6.29 -5.76
CA TYR A 126 23.00 7.18 -4.96
C TYR A 126 21.83 6.46 -4.30
N LEU A 127 21.14 5.54 -5.01
CA LEU A 127 20.05 4.77 -4.40
C LEU A 127 20.56 3.86 -3.28
N PHE A 128 21.70 3.21 -3.47
CA PHE A 128 22.31 2.35 -2.44
C PHE A 128 22.69 3.16 -1.21
N THR A 129 23.44 4.25 -1.36
CA THR A 129 23.89 5.08 -0.23
C THR A 129 22.73 5.74 0.49
N PHE A 130 21.73 6.23 -0.23
CA PHE A 130 20.49 6.71 0.35
C PHE A 130 19.77 5.62 1.16
N HIS A 131 19.53 4.45 0.56
CA HIS A 131 18.79 3.37 1.20
C HIS A 131 19.48 2.88 2.45
N PHE A 132 20.81 2.72 2.38
CA PHE A 132 21.64 2.31 3.51
C PHE A 132 21.61 3.34 4.65
N ALA A 133 21.88 4.62 4.35
CA ALA A 133 21.89 5.68 5.37
C ALA A 133 20.51 5.89 5.99
N ASN A 134 19.44 5.88 5.17
CA ASN A 134 18.08 5.98 5.68
C ASN A 134 17.67 4.73 6.46
N GLY A 135 18.15 3.54 6.08
CA GLY A 135 17.97 2.31 6.84
C GLY A 135 18.58 2.40 8.23
N ILE A 136 19.80 2.93 8.38
CA ILE A 136 20.40 3.21 9.69
C ILE A 136 19.52 4.16 10.51
N ARG A 137 19.00 5.22 9.89
CA ARG A 137 18.06 6.14 10.55
C ARG A 137 16.78 5.43 11.02
N HIS A 138 16.24 4.49 10.23
CA HIS A 138 15.10 3.67 10.64
C HIS A 138 15.45 2.76 11.83
N LEU A 139 16.62 2.13 11.84
CA LEU A 139 17.08 1.33 12.99
C LEU A 139 17.26 2.18 14.26
N VAL A 140 17.69 3.44 14.13
CA VAL A 140 17.74 4.39 15.25
C VAL A 140 16.35 4.71 15.78
N TRP A 141 15.36 4.84 14.89
CA TRP A 141 13.96 5.00 15.27
C TRP A 141 13.41 3.74 15.95
N ASP A 142 13.73 2.54 15.46
CA ASP A 142 13.29 1.28 16.07
C ASP A 142 13.83 1.12 17.51
N LYS A 143 14.98 1.73 17.82
CA LYS A 143 15.53 1.81 19.18
C LYS A 143 14.76 2.77 20.10
N GLY A 144 13.81 3.56 19.61
CA GLY A 144 13.09 4.55 20.42
C GLY A 144 13.73 5.95 20.44
N SER A 145 14.70 6.25 19.56
CA SER A 145 15.46 7.52 19.57
C SER A 145 15.11 8.43 18.39
N GLY A 146 15.29 9.75 18.53
CA GLY A 146 15.21 10.69 17.41
C GLY A 146 13.79 11.07 16.94
N PHE A 147 12.76 10.85 17.77
CA PHE A 147 11.35 11.12 17.46
C PHE A 147 10.89 12.57 17.68
N THR A 148 11.74 13.45 18.20
CA THR A 148 11.40 14.89 18.25
C THR A 148 11.35 15.45 16.83
N ILE A 149 10.53 16.48 16.57
CA ILE A 149 10.46 17.12 15.24
C ILE A 149 11.87 17.55 14.78
N LYS A 150 12.65 18.19 15.68
CA LYS A 150 14.04 18.56 15.39
C LYS A 150 14.91 17.35 15.06
N GLY A 151 14.77 16.26 15.81
CA GLY A 151 15.48 14.99 15.56
C GLY A 151 15.15 14.37 14.21
N ILE A 152 13.87 14.32 13.85
CA ILE A 152 13.38 13.78 12.58
C ILE A 152 13.97 14.56 11.40
N TYR A 153 13.95 15.90 11.45
CA TYR A 153 14.50 16.75 10.40
C TYR A 153 16.02 16.66 10.34
N LYS A 154 16.72 16.70 11.50
CA LYS A 154 18.17 16.51 11.56
C LYS A 154 18.59 15.18 10.95
N GLY A 155 17.89 14.10 11.30
CA GLY A 155 18.13 12.78 10.71
C GLY A 155 17.89 12.76 9.20
N GLY A 156 16.82 13.40 8.73
CA GLY A 156 16.53 13.51 7.30
C GLY A 156 17.63 14.23 6.51
N TYR A 157 18.08 15.39 6.97
CA TYR A 157 19.18 16.12 6.33
C TYR A 157 20.52 15.40 6.44
N SER A 158 20.77 14.69 7.55
CA SER A 158 21.98 13.87 7.71
C SER A 158 22.03 12.74 6.67
N VAL A 159 20.91 12.07 6.41
CA VAL A 159 20.80 11.06 5.34
C VAL A 159 21.12 11.67 3.97
N LEU A 160 20.58 12.85 3.65
CA LEU A 160 20.84 13.52 2.38
C LEU A 160 22.32 13.92 2.24
N ALA A 161 22.94 14.41 3.31
CA ALA A 161 24.36 14.75 3.31
C ALA A 161 25.24 13.51 3.09
N VAL A 162 24.94 12.40 3.78
CA VAL A 162 25.65 11.12 3.59
C VAL A 162 25.46 10.61 2.16
N CYS A 163 24.24 10.66 1.64
CA CYS A 163 23.95 10.29 0.25
C CYS A 163 24.76 11.11 -0.75
N ALA A 164 24.83 12.45 -0.56
CA ALA A 164 25.61 13.32 -1.43
C ALA A 164 27.10 12.97 -1.42
N VAL A 165 27.71 12.81 -0.23
CA VAL A 165 29.14 12.54 -0.09
C VAL A 165 29.50 11.12 -0.50
N ALA A 166 28.85 10.11 0.08
CA ALA A 166 29.14 8.71 -0.17
C ALA A 166 28.72 8.30 -1.59
N GLY A 167 27.59 8.81 -2.09
CA GLY A 167 27.14 8.58 -3.46
C GLY A 167 28.12 9.16 -4.48
N SER A 168 28.57 10.40 -4.29
CA SER A 168 29.62 11.00 -5.13
C SER A 168 30.94 10.22 -5.06
N TYR A 169 31.34 9.79 -3.87
CA TYR A 169 32.55 8.99 -3.70
C TYR A 169 32.48 7.66 -4.46
N LEU A 170 31.39 6.90 -4.29
CA LEU A 170 31.18 5.64 -5.02
C LEU A 170 31.11 5.84 -6.52
N PHE A 171 30.39 6.88 -6.97
CA PHE A 171 30.32 7.22 -8.38
C PHE A 171 31.71 7.56 -8.94
N SER A 172 32.53 8.31 -8.22
CA SER A 172 33.90 8.67 -8.65
C SER A 172 34.85 7.48 -8.78
N LYS A 173 34.58 6.37 -8.07
CA LYS A 173 35.37 5.14 -8.12
C LYS A 173 34.86 4.14 -9.17
N ALA A 174 33.69 4.40 -9.76
CA ALA A 174 33.11 3.58 -10.83
C ALA A 174 33.67 3.94 -12.22
N PHE A 175 34.61 4.90 -12.29
CA PHE A 175 35.39 5.32 -13.44
C PHE A 175 36.88 5.25 -13.09
#